data_AF-A0A328ZC82-F1
#
_entry.id   AF-A0A328ZC82-F1
#
_cell.length_a   1.000
_cell.length_b   1.000
_cell.length_c   1.000
_cell.angle_alpha   90.00
_cell.angle_beta   90.00
_cell.angle_gamma   90.00
#
_symmetry.space_group_name_H-M   'P 1'
#
loop_
_entity.id
_entity.type
_entity.pdbx_description
1 polymer ?
#
loop_
_entity_poly.entity_id
_entity_poly.type
_entity_poly.pdbx_seq_one_letter_code
_entity_poly.pdbx_strand_id
1 'polypeptide(L)'
;MADASISCRREGCGTPVQISDAGTISRFMFKLRQLYRQSTLAADNAAQYWADVAATSRSPLAPLAHVPGVFAALWTPDVAPTTATVLGAAGYGFAALPKNLIHFTTEAGAAAIARTGAINSSRFIQQGIYGPGVYMTRIGRPLNLFIDKASRVPIHLPTPAGTVRIYPYFVYVRWGATGVKVP
;
A
#
# COMPACT_ATOMS: atom_id res chain seq x y z
N MET A 1 -17.77 23.51 -45.24
CA MET A 1 -17.13 22.58 -44.30
C MET A 1 -17.61 21.20 -44.69
N ALA A 2 -16.73 20.37 -45.27
CA ALA A 2 -17.11 19.05 -45.76
C ALA A 2 -16.79 18.01 -44.68
N ASP A 3 -17.81 17.28 -44.23
CA ASP A 3 -17.70 16.16 -43.31
C ASP A 3 -16.89 15.03 -43.97
N ALA A 4 -15.69 14.77 -43.46
CA ALA A 4 -14.88 13.63 -43.88
C ALA A 4 -15.36 12.37 -43.14
N SER A 5 -16.41 11.71 -43.63
CA SER A 5 -16.81 10.39 -43.13
C SER A 5 -15.91 9.31 -43.73
N ILE A 6 -15.26 8.51 -42.89
CA ILE A 6 -14.48 7.34 -43.32
C ILE A 6 -15.47 6.21 -43.66
N SER A 7 -15.71 5.97 -44.95
CA SER A 7 -16.49 4.82 -45.43
C SER A 7 -15.55 3.74 -45.99
N CYS A 8 -15.63 2.52 -45.46
CA CYS A 8 -14.96 1.35 -46.07
C CYS A 8 -15.55 1.11 -47.47
N ARG A 9 -14.68 0.96 -48.48
CA ARG A 9 -15.12 0.59 -49.84
C ARG A 9 -15.65 -0.86 -49.85
N ARG A 10 -16.56 -1.13 -50.80
CA ARG A 10 -17.27 -2.41 -51.00
C ARG A 10 -16.35 -3.60 -51.28
N GLU A 11 -15.14 -3.35 -51.75
CA GLU A 11 -14.07 -4.35 -51.82
C GLU A 11 -13.45 -4.42 -50.43
N GLY A 12 -13.83 -5.45 -49.67
CA GLY A 12 -13.62 -5.54 -48.23
C GLY A 12 -12.17 -5.33 -47.77
N CYS A 13 -12.01 -5.28 -46.44
CA CYS A 13 -10.77 -5.11 -45.68
C CYS A 13 -9.64 -6.14 -45.97
N GLY A 14 -9.62 -6.79 -47.13
CA GLY A 14 -8.59 -7.72 -47.61
C GLY A 14 -7.46 -7.05 -48.39
N THR A 15 -7.52 -5.74 -48.66
CA THR A 15 -6.34 -4.98 -49.12
C THR A 15 -5.61 -4.41 -47.90
N PRO A 16 -4.33 -4.77 -47.66
CA PRO A 16 -3.55 -4.11 -46.63
C PRO A 16 -3.55 -2.61 -46.90
N VAL A 17 -3.82 -1.80 -45.88
CA VAL A 17 -3.70 -0.34 -45.99
C VAL A 17 -2.30 -0.03 -46.50
N GLN A 18 -2.18 0.43 -47.74
CA GLN A 18 -0.90 0.85 -48.28
C GLN A 18 -0.48 2.11 -47.53
N ILE A 19 0.48 1.95 -46.62
CA ILE A 19 1.15 3.05 -45.95
C ILE A 19 1.89 3.82 -47.05
N SER A 20 1.39 5.01 -47.39
CA SER A 20 1.93 5.84 -48.49
C SER A 20 3.40 6.25 -48.28
N ASP A 21 3.88 6.24 -47.03
CA ASP A 21 5.29 6.44 -46.70
C ASP A 21 5.66 5.71 -45.39
N ALA A 22 6.18 4.49 -45.51
CA ALA A 22 6.64 3.69 -44.36
C ALA A 22 7.73 4.39 -43.53
N GLY A 23 8.49 5.32 -44.14
CA GLY A 23 9.48 6.14 -43.46
C GLY A 23 8.86 7.22 -42.56
N THR A 24 7.68 7.72 -42.90
CA THR A 24 6.95 8.70 -42.07
C THR A 24 6.34 8.03 -40.83
N ILE A 25 5.74 6.83 -40.96
CA ILE A 25 5.24 6.08 -39.79
C ILE A 25 6.38 5.67 -38.86
N SER A 26 7.49 5.19 -39.41
CA SER A 26 8.66 4.80 -38.62
C SER A 26 9.23 5.99 -37.82
N ARG A 27 9.31 7.18 -38.43
CA ARG A 27 9.73 8.42 -37.76
C ARG A 27 8.74 8.86 -36.68
N PHE A 28 7.44 8.74 -36.93
CA PHE A 28 6.42 9.05 -35.94
C PHE A 28 6.52 8.12 -34.71
N MET A 29 6.62 6.80 -34.94
CA MET A 29 6.78 5.82 -33.85
C MET A 29 8.08 6.03 -33.09
N PHE A 30 9.17 6.40 -33.77
CA PHE A 30 10.43 6.76 -33.11
C PHE A 30 10.29 8.00 -32.21
N LYS A 31 9.64 9.07 -32.71
CA LYS A 31 9.37 10.28 -31.91
C LYS A 31 8.47 9.99 -30.72
N LEU A 32 7.44 9.16 -30.88
CA LEU A 32 6.58 8.73 -29.77
C LEU A 32 7.36 7.96 -28.71
N ARG A 33 8.25 7.04 -29.11
CA ARG A 33 9.12 6.32 -28.15
C ARG A 33 10.08 7.26 -27.43
N GLN A 34 10.64 8.26 -28.13
CA GLN A 34 11.48 9.28 -27.50
C GLN A 34 10.70 10.13 -26.50
N LEU A 35 9.51 10.61 -26.90
CA LEU A 35 8.64 11.40 -26.03
C LEU A 35 8.22 10.60 -24.79
N TYR A 36 7.83 9.35 -24.98
CA TYR A 36 7.53 8.41 -23.91
C TYR A 36 8.71 8.31 -22.93
N ARG A 37 9.91 7.99 -23.43
CA ARG A 37 11.11 7.86 -22.59
C ARG A 37 11.45 9.15 -21.83
N GLN A 38 11.33 10.30 -22.48
CA GLN A 38 11.56 11.60 -21.85
C GLN A 38 10.53 11.89 -20.76
N SER A 39 9.26 11.58 -21.00
CA SER A 39 8.20 11.77 -20.02
C SER A 39 8.36 10.87 -18.79
N THR A 40 8.76 9.61 -18.98
CA THR A 40 9.05 8.68 -17.88
C THR A 40 10.22 9.18 -17.04
N LEU A 41 11.32 9.59 -17.67
CA LEU A 41 12.49 10.13 -16.95
C LEU A 41 12.15 11.40 -16.16
N ALA A 42 11.32 12.28 -16.72
CA ALA A 42 10.88 13.49 -16.01
C ALA A 42 10.03 13.14 -14.78
N ALA A 43 9.16 12.14 -14.89
CA ALA A 43 8.32 11.68 -13.78
C ALA A 43 9.14 10.97 -12.68
N ASP A 44 10.11 10.13 -13.04
CA ASP A 44 11.04 9.50 -12.09
C ASP A 44 11.84 10.55 -11.30
N ASN A 45 12.40 11.54 -12.00
CA ASN A 45 13.14 12.62 -11.36
C ASN A 45 12.25 13.45 -10.42
N ALA A 46 10.99 13.69 -10.80
CA ALA A 46 10.05 14.39 -9.94
C ALA A 46 9.68 13.57 -8.70
N ALA A 47 9.46 12.26 -8.85
CA ALA A 47 9.18 11.36 -7.72
C ALA A 47 10.35 11.34 -6.72
N GLN A 48 11.58 11.22 -7.23
CA GLN A 48 12.79 11.25 -6.40
C GLN A 48 12.95 12.60 -5.70
N TYR A 49 12.79 13.71 -6.40
CA TYR A 49 12.87 15.06 -5.82
C TYR A 49 11.94 15.22 -4.62
N TRP A 50 10.67 14.81 -4.76
CA TRP A 50 9.69 14.92 -3.68
C TRP A 50 9.97 13.95 -2.52
N ALA A 51 10.50 12.76 -2.81
CA ALA A 51 10.98 11.85 -1.78
C ALA A 51 12.14 12.46 -0.98
N ASP A 52 13.10 13.09 -1.66
CA ASP A 52 14.24 13.76 -1.03
C ASP A 52 13.78 14.94 -0.17
N VAL A 53 12.83 15.75 -0.65
CA VAL A 53 12.23 16.83 0.16
C VAL A 53 11.58 16.27 1.41
N ALA A 54 10.81 15.18 1.30
CA ALA A 54 10.16 14.57 2.46
C ALA A 54 11.16 13.97 3.47
N ALA A 55 12.28 13.44 3.00
CA ALA A 55 13.29 12.80 3.84
C ALA A 55 14.28 13.80 4.48
N THR A 56 14.63 14.88 3.79
CA THR A 56 15.74 15.77 4.19
C THR A 56 15.30 17.13 4.71
N SER A 57 14.06 17.55 4.42
CA SER A 57 13.55 18.84 4.87
C SER A 57 13.33 18.87 6.37
N ARG A 58 13.74 19.96 7.02
CA ARG A 58 13.49 20.23 8.44
C ARG A 58 12.11 20.84 8.70
N SER A 59 11.32 21.07 7.64
CA SER A 59 9.97 21.64 7.75
C SER A 59 9.02 20.65 8.42
N PRO A 60 8.12 21.10 9.32
CA PRO A 60 7.06 20.24 9.86
C PRO A 60 6.06 19.77 8.77
N LEU A 61 6.06 20.42 7.60
CA LEU A 61 5.24 20.04 6.44
C LEU A 61 5.95 19.08 5.49
N ALA A 62 7.22 18.71 5.74
CA ALA A 62 7.98 17.78 4.89
C ALA A 62 7.25 16.47 4.58
N PRO A 63 6.49 15.85 5.52
CA PRO A 63 5.73 14.64 5.21
C PRO A 63 4.64 14.82 4.12
N LEU A 64 4.19 16.05 3.84
CA LEU A 64 3.20 16.30 2.78
C LEU A 64 3.80 16.20 1.38
N ALA A 65 5.13 16.27 1.22
CA ALA A 65 5.79 16.09 -0.07
C ALA A 65 5.65 14.67 -0.63
N HIS A 66 5.24 13.68 0.18
CA HIS A 66 4.89 12.36 -0.33
C HIS A 66 3.70 12.39 -1.31
N VAL A 67 2.79 13.37 -1.21
CA VAL A 67 1.62 13.48 -2.09
C VAL A 67 2.03 13.74 -3.55
N PRO A 68 2.74 14.83 -3.89
CA PRO A 68 3.20 15.03 -5.26
C PRO A 68 4.20 13.96 -5.72
N GLY A 69 5.00 13.38 -4.82
CA GLY A 69 5.88 12.24 -5.16
C GLY A 69 5.11 10.99 -5.59
N VAL A 70 4.02 10.67 -4.91
CA VAL A 70 3.11 9.57 -5.27
C VAL A 70 2.45 9.81 -6.62
N PHE A 71 1.97 11.02 -6.90
CA PHE A 71 1.40 11.36 -8.20
C PHE A 71 2.43 11.26 -9.33
N ALA A 72 3.67 11.67 -9.09
CA ALA A 72 4.76 11.50 -10.05
C ALA A 72 5.08 10.01 -10.30
N ALA A 73 5.12 9.18 -9.26
CA ALA A 73 5.36 7.73 -9.37
C ALA A 73 4.21 6.94 -10.01
N LEU A 74 3.01 7.50 -10.07
CA LEU A 74 1.87 6.94 -10.81
C LEU A 74 1.88 7.33 -12.30
N TRP A 75 2.70 8.30 -12.69
CA TRP A 75 2.84 8.75 -14.08
C TRP A 75 3.86 7.90 -14.87
N THR A 76 4.66 7.07 -14.19
CA THR A 76 5.67 6.20 -14.79
C THR A 76 5.03 4.85 -15.12
N PRO A 77 4.72 4.54 -16.39
CA PRO A 77 3.81 3.42 -16.71
C PRO A 77 4.32 2.05 -16.30
N ASP A 78 5.65 1.88 -16.21
CA ASP A 78 6.30 0.65 -15.77
C ASP A 78 6.22 0.45 -14.24
N VAL A 79 6.09 1.53 -13.47
CA VAL A 79 6.08 1.50 -11.99
C VAL A 79 4.69 1.78 -11.44
N ALA A 80 3.83 2.47 -12.19
CA ALA A 80 2.47 2.83 -11.80
C ALA A 80 1.62 1.64 -11.33
N PRO A 81 1.62 0.46 -11.99
CA PRO A 81 0.88 -0.70 -11.48
C PRO A 81 1.37 -1.19 -10.12
N THR A 82 2.70 -1.25 -9.93
CA THR A 82 3.32 -1.66 -8.67
C THR A 82 3.06 -0.64 -7.57
N THR A 83 3.26 0.65 -7.85
CA THR A 83 2.98 1.76 -6.94
C THR A 83 1.50 1.79 -6.54
N ALA A 84 0.58 1.69 -7.49
CA ALA A 84 -0.85 1.63 -7.22
C ALA A 84 -1.23 0.42 -6.37
N THR A 85 -0.59 -0.74 -6.60
CA THR A 85 -0.78 -1.94 -5.77
C THR A 85 -0.26 -1.73 -4.35
N VAL A 86 0.93 -1.17 -4.18
CA VAL A 86 1.53 -0.87 -2.87
C VAL A 86 0.70 0.16 -2.11
N LEU A 87 0.26 1.24 -2.77
CA LEU A 87 -0.61 2.26 -2.19
C LEU A 87 -2.00 1.72 -1.89
N GLY A 88 -2.54 0.84 -2.74
CA GLY A 88 -3.79 0.14 -2.50
C GLY A 88 -3.68 -0.80 -1.29
N ALA A 89 -2.58 -1.54 -1.17
CA ALA A 89 -2.29 -2.41 -0.04
C ALA A 89 -2.06 -1.60 1.25
N ALA A 90 -1.34 -0.47 1.17
CA ALA A 90 -1.15 0.45 2.29
C ALA A 90 -2.50 1.08 2.71
N GLY A 91 -3.25 1.62 1.77
CA GLY A 91 -4.60 2.14 1.99
C GLY A 91 -5.49 1.09 2.65
N TYR A 92 -5.50 -0.14 2.14
CA TYR A 92 -6.23 -1.26 2.73
C TYR A 92 -5.78 -1.58 4.17
N GLY A 93 -4.46 -1.53 4.42
CA GLY A 93 -3.85 -1.83 5.72
C GLY A 93 -4.12 -0.77 6.78
N PHE A 94 -4.22 0.50 6.41
CA PHE A 94 -4.31 1.62 7.35
C PHE A 94 -5.69 2.32 7.38
N ALA A 95 -6.54 2.15 6.36
CA ALA A 95 -7.83 2.83 6.28
C ALA A 95 -8.94 2.12 7.08
N ALA A 96 -9.83 2.95 7.65
CA ALA A 96 -11.04 2.52 8.34
C ALA A 96 -10.80 1.42 9.38
N LEU A 97 -9.69 1.50 10.12
CA LEU A 97 -9.41 0.58 11.21
C LEU A 97 -10.48 0.72 12.31
N PRO A 98 -10.90 -0.37 12.96
CA PRO A 98 -11.78 -0.29 14.12
C PRO A 98 -11.20 0.66 15.17
N LYS A 99 -12.04 1.42 15.89
CA LYS A 99 -11.57 2.30 16.97
C LYS A 99 -11.00 1.54 18.16
N ASN A 100 -11.53 0.34 18.41
CA ASN A 100 -11.12 -0.55 19.47
C ASN A 100 -10.80 -1.93 18.90
N LEU A 101 -9.76 -2.55 19.45
CA LEU A 101 -9.34 -3.91 19.15
C LEU A 101 -9.16 -4.69 20.46
N ILE A 102 -8.98 -5.99 20.32
CA ILE A 102 -8.85 -6.94 21.42
C ILE A 102 -7.51 -7.64 21.27
N HIS A 103 -6.67 -7.59 22.30
CA HIS A 103 -5.51 -8.44 22.44
C HIS A 103 -5.90 -9.65 23.29
N PHE A 104 -5.76 -10.87 22.75
CA PHE A 104 -6.02 -12.09 23.50
C PHE A 104 -4.72 -12.61 24.11
N THR A 105 -4.79 -12.99 25.39
CA THR A 105 -3.62 -13.47 26.16
C THR A 105 -4.03 -14.58 27.14
N THR A 106 -3.05 -15.18 27.81
CA THR A 106 -3.27 -16.16 28.88
C THR A 106 -3.55 -15.44 30.21
N GLU A 107 -4.05 -16.15 31.23
CA GLU A 107 -4.23 -15.57 32.57
C GLU A 107 -2.92 -15.00 33.15
N ALA A 108 -1.81 -15.72 32.98
CA ALA A 108 -0.49 -15.23 33.37
C ALA A 108 -0.07 -13.97 32.58
N GLY A 109 -0.40 -13.91 31.29
CA GLY A 109 -0.16 -12.74 30.45
C GLY A 109 -1.00 -11.54 30.89
N ALA A 110 -2.28 -11.74 31.18
CA ALA A 110 -3.16 -10.70 31.71
C ALA A 110 -2.67 -10.16 33.06
N ALA A 111 -2.26 -11.04 33.97
CA ALA A 111 -1.66 -10.64 35.25
C ALA A 111 -0.34 -9.86 35.06
N ALA A 112 0.48 -10.25 34.08
CA ALA A 112 1.69 -9.50 33.75
C ALA A 112 1.36 -8.10 33.22
N ILE A 113 0.41 -7.98 32.29
CA ILE A 113 -0.05 -6.71 31.74
C ILE A 113 -0.64 -5.81 32.83
N ALA A 114 -1.44 -6.37 33.75
CA ALA A 114 -2.00 -5.61 34.87
C ALA A 114 -0.92 -5.02 35.78
N ARG A 115 0.23 -5.71 35.95
CA ARG A 115 1.36 -5.19 36.72
C ARG A 115 2.22 -4.19 35.96
N THR A 116 2.42 -4.38 34.65
CA THR A 116 3.35 -3.57 33.85
C THR A 116 2.67 -2.40 33.13
N GLY A 117 1.35 -2.43 32.98
CA GLY A 117 0.58 -1.49 32.17
C GLY A 117 0.87 -1.59 30.67
N ALA A 118 1.47 -2.69 30.20
CA ALA A 118 1.88 -2.81 28.80
C ALA A 118 1.77 -4.24 28.25
N ILE A 119 1.28 -4.34 27.01
CA ILE A 119 1.36 -5.55 26.18
C ILE A 119 2.70 -5.54 25.47
N ASN A 120 3.57 -6.49 25.80
CA ASN A 120 4.86 -6.63 25.14
C ASN A 120 4.70 -7.16 23.71
N SER A 121 5.55 -6.70 22.80
CA SER A 121 5.60 -7.22 21.44
C SER A 121 6.00 -8.69 21.42
N SER A 122 5.40 -9.47 20.53
CA SER A 122 5.87 -10.83 20.24
C SER A 122 7.34 -10.81 19.83
N ARG A 123 8.09 -11.82 20.26
CA ARG A 123 9.48 -12.03 19.81
C ARG A 123 9.50 -12.74 18.47
N PHE A 124 10.51 -12.43 17.65
CA PHE A 124 10.70 -13.00 16.32
C PHE A 124 10.70 -14.54 16.37
N ILE A 125 10.09 -15.19 15.36
CA ILE A 125 10.00 -16.65 15.13
C ILE A 125 9.14 -17.45 16.11
N GLN A 126 8.97 -17.05 17.37
CA GLN A 126 8.28 -17.92 18.36
C GLN A 126 6.81 -17.57 18.63
N GLN A 127 6.32 -16.36 18.33
CA GLN A 127 4.99 -15.93 18.80
C GLN A 127 4.20 -15.01 17.83
N GLY A 128 4.74 -14.66 16.67
CA GLY A 128 4.09 -13.77 15.69
C GLY A 128 4.32 -14.21 14.25
N ILE A 129 3.25 -14.65 13.57
CA ILE A 129 3.28 -15.19 12.20
C ILE A 129 3.74 -14.13 11.17
N TYR A 130 3.56 -12.85 11.50
CA TYR A 130 3.85 -11.70 10.63
C TYR A 130 4.95 -10.80 11.21
N GLY A 131 5.86 -11.36 12.01
CA GLY A 131 6.97 -10.63 12.61
C GLY A 131 6.72 -10.11 14.04
N PRO A 132 7.59 -9.23 14.55
CA PRO A 132 7.55 -8.77 15.93
C PRO A 132 6.54 -7.62 16.06
N GLY A 133 5.62 -7.76 17.01
CA GLY A 133 4.62 -6.73 17.25
C GLY A 133 3.55 -7.14 18.25
N VAL A 134 2.62 -6.22 18.51
CA VAL A 134 1.43 -6.51 19.31
C VAL A 134 0.30 -6.89 18.38
N TYR A 135 -0.19 -8.11 18.53
CA TYR A 135 -1.28 -8.67 17.72
C TYR A 135 -2.62 -8.43 18.39
N MET A 136 -3.58 -7.96 17.61
CA MET A 136 -4.92 -7.66 18.06
C MET A 136 -5.94 -8.14 17.03
N THR A 137 -7.19 -8.20 17.44
CA THR A 137 -8.30 -8.65 16.61
C THR A 137 -9.58 -7.89 16.92
N ARG A 138 -10.57 -8.02 16.06
CA ARG A 138 -11.95 -7.60 16.34
C ARG A 138 -12.84 -8.77 16.74
N ILE A 139 -12.51 -10.00 16.33
CA ILE A 139 -13.29 -11.20 16.59
C ILE A 139 -12.40 -12.26 17.23
N GLY A 140 -12.88 -12.85 18.34
CA GLY A 140 -12.19 -13.91 19.07
C GLY A 140 -12.40 -15.31 18.48
N ARG A 141 -11.93 -16.33 19.20
CA ARG A 141 -12.31 -17.73 18.96
C ARG A 141 -13.84 -17.91 19.19
N PRO A 142 -14.50 -18.89 18.53
CA PRO A 142 -13.95 -19.91 17.63
C PRO A 142 -13.70 -19.43 16.19
N LEU A 143 -14.21 -18.25 15.81
CA LEU A 143 -14.11 -17.75 14.43
C LEU A 143 -12.68 -17.37 14.06
N ASN A 144 -11.91 -16.82 15.00
CA ASN A 144 -10.53 -16.43 14.75
C ASN A 144 -9.52 -17.47 15.25
N LEU A 145 -9.06 -18.30 14.32
CA LEU A 145 -8.12 -19.39 14.61
C LEU A 145 -6.66 -18.93 14.71
N PHE A 146 -6.34 -17.67 14.41
CA PHE A 146 -5.01 -17.09 14.62
C PHE A 146 -4.70 -16.85 16.10
N ILE A 147 -5.71 -16.86 16.96
CA ILE A 147 -5.55 -16.75 18.42
C ILE A 147 -5.20 -18.13 18.96
N ASP A 148 -4.10 -18.20 19.69
CA ASP A 148 -3.70 -19.43 20.37
C ASP A 148 -4.81 -19.97 21.30
N LYS A 149 -4.97 -21.29 21.38
CA LYS A 149 -6.04 -21.93 22.16
C LYS A 149 -5.97 -21.63 23.66
N ALA A 150 -4.77 -21.34 24.19
CA ALA A 150 -4.56 -20.97 25.58
C ALA A 150 -4.81 -19.47 25.83
N SER A 151 -4.78 -18.63 24.79
CA SER A 151 -4.98 -17.18 24.89
C SER A 151 -6.48 -16.84 24.96
N ARG A 152 -7.10 -17.05 26.12
CA ARG A 152 -8.55 -16.93 26.33
C ARG A 152 -8.98 -15.61 26.98
N VAL A 153 -8.05 -14.85 27.53
CA VAL A 153 -8.35 -13.61 28.25
C VAL A 153 -8.33 -12.43 27.28
N PRO A 154 -9.45 -11.73 27.06
CA PRO A 154 -9.50 -10.56 26.20
C PRO A 154 -9.04 -9.30 26.95
N ILE A 155 -8.12 -8.55 26.34
CA ILE A 155 -7.74 -7.20 26.77
C ILE A 155 -8.22 -6.23 25.70
N HIS A 156 -9.19 -5.39 26.04
CA HIS A 156 -9.74 -4.38 25.13
C HIS A 156 -8.87 -3.12 25.20
N LEU A 157 -8.48 -2.61 24.03
CA LEU A 157 -7.68 -1.40 23.93
C LEU A 157 -8.12 -0.53 22.75
N PRO A 158 -7.99 0.80 22.85
CA PRO A 158 -8.09 1.66 21.69
C PRO A 158 -7.03 1.25 20.67
N THR A 159 -7.37 1.29 19.38
CA THR A 159 -6.46 0.87 18.31
C THR A 159 -5.19 1.73 18.34
N PRO A 160 -4.02 1.14 18.62
CA PRO A 160 -2.78 1.91 18.71
C PRO A 160 -2.42 2.56 17.38
N ALA A 161 -1.80 3.74 17.44
CA ALA A 161 -1.23 4.38 16.24
C ALA A 161 -0.19 3.47 15.57
N GLY A 162 -0.20 3.44 14.24
CA GLY A 162 0.66 2.54 13.45
C GLY A 162 0.18 1.09 13.41
N THR A 163 -1.05 0.79 13.87
CA THR A 163 -1.67 -0.52 13.65
C THR A 163 -1.96 -0.72 12.16
N VAL A 164 -1.76 -1.94 11.69
CA VAL A 164 -2.01 -2.37 10.31
C VAL A 164 -2.96 -3.56 10.31
N ARG A 165 -3.93 -3.54 9.39
CA ARG A 165 -4.80 -4.68 9.09
C ARG A 165 -4.04 -5.66 8.20
N ILE A 166 -3.93 -6.91 8.65
CA ILE A 166 -3.40 -8.02 7.86
C ILE A 166 -4.55 -8.83 7.26
N TYR A 167 -5.40 -9.38 8.14
CA TYR A 167 -6.61 -10.11 7.75
C TYR A 167 -7.82 -9.40 8.38
N PRO A 168 -8.80 -8.94 7.57
CA PRO A 168 -9.86 -8.06 8.03
C PRO A 168 -10.65 -8.73 9.15
N TYR A 169 -10.95 -8.00 10.23
CA TYR A 169 -11.57 -8.51 11.47
C TYR A 169 -10.72 -9.46 12.32
N PHE A 170 -9.83 -10.24 11.72
CA PHE A 170 -9.14 -11.33 12.40
C PHE A 170 -7.75 -10.95 12.90
N VAL A 171 -6.93 -10.28 12.10
CA VAL A 171 -5.52 -10.02 12.43
C VAL A 171 -5.15 -8.58 12.14
N TYR A 172 -4.83 -7.87 13.21
CA TYR A 172 -4.25 -6.54 13.18
C TYR A 172 -2.94 -6.58 13.96
N VAL A 173 -1.95 -5.82 13.52
CA VAL A 173 -0.64 -5.80 14.15
C VAL A 173 -0.13 -4.38 14.27
N ARG A 174 0.41 -4.05 15.44
CA ARG A 174 1.27 -2.89 15.62
C ARG A 174 2.70 -3.40 15.67
N TRP A 175 3.42 -3.28 14.56
CA TRP A 175 4.80 -3.75 14.44
C TRP A 175 5.76 -2.95 15.30
N GLY A 176 6.81 -3.62 15.75
CA GLY A 176 7.91 -3.00 16.50
C GLY A 176 8.31 -3.84 17.72
N ALA A 177 9.51 -3.56 18.23
CA ALA A 177 10.07 -4.21 19.41
C ALA A 177 9.60 -3.59 20.75
N THR A 178 8.84 -2.50 20.68
CA THR A 178 8.31 -1.83 21.87
C THR A 178 6.92 -2.35 22.18
N GLY A 179 6.59 -2.48 23.47
CA GLY A 179 5.25 -2.81 23.91
C GLY A 179 4.23 -1.69 23.63
N VAL A 180 2.95 -2.04 23.66
CA VAL A 180 1.83 -1.10 23.61
C VAL A 180 1.35 -0.88 25.04
N LYS A 181 1.28 0.39 25.48
CA LYS A 181 0.70 0.73 26.79
C LYS A 181 -0.80 0.46 26.77
N VAL A 182 -1.29 -0.17 27.83
CA VAL A 182 -2.71 -0.37 28.08
C VAL A 182 -3.16 0.76 29.01
N PRO A 183 -4.24 1.48 28.68
CA PRO A 183 -4.78 2.53 29.56
C PRO A 183 -5.29 1.99 30.89
#